data_AF-A0A8E2J9E8-F1
#
_entry.id   AF-A0A8E2J9E8-F1
#
_cell.length_a   1.000
_cell.length_b   1.000
_cell.length_c   1.000
_cell.angle_alpha   90.00
_cell.angle_beta   90.00
_cell.angle_gamma   90.00
#
_symmetry.space_group_name_H-M   'P 1'
#
loop_
_entity.id
_entity.type
_entity.pdbx_description
1 polymer ?
#
loop_
_entity_poly.entity_id
_entity_poly.type
_entity_poly.pdbx_seq_one_letter_code
_entity_poly.pdbx_strand_id
1 'polypeptide(L)'
;GIWTLEWHPYSPDLNLIELLWYYLKRKVIKLYLELKRMGGSKEDLKALCDAAKEAWLALPQEVMRKLHNSMPKQIRAVIKAKGWQTKY
;
A
#
# COMPACT_ATOMS: atom_id res chain seq x y z
N GLY A 1 -2.93 -16.67 21.43
CA GLY A 1 -4.19 -16.27 20.77
C GLY A 1 -3.92 -15.11 19.83
N ILE A 2 -4.76 -14.90 18.82
CA ILE A 2 -4.70 -13.75 17.91
C ILE A 2 -5.63 -12.67 18.44
N TRP A 3 -5.16 -11.42 18.52
CA TRP A 3 -5.96 -10.27 18.95
C TRP A 3 -6.39 -9.45 17.74
N THR A 4 -7.66 -9.06 17.69
CA THR A 4 -8.24 -8.25 16.62
C THR A 4 -8.27 -6.78 17.02
N LEU A 5 -7.94 -5.90 16.08
CA LEU A 5 -8.13 -4.46 16.27
C LEU A 5 -9.59 -4.10 15.95
N GLU A 6 -10.21 -3.24 16.76
CA GLU A 6 -11.51 -2.66 16.43
C GLU A 6 -11.37 -1.69 15.26
N TRP A 7 -11.97 -2.02 14.12
CA TRP A 7 -11.88 -1.23 12.89
C TRP A 7 -13.24 -0.67 12.51
N HIS A 8 -13.35 0.65 12.38
CA HIS A 8 -14.59 1.26 11.94
C HIS A 8 -14.86 1.03 10.45
N PRO A 9 -16.11 0.77 10.05
CA PRO A 9 -16.47 0.65 8.65
C PRO A 9 -16.19 1.98 7.91
N TYR A 10 -15.90 1.89 6.60
CA TYR A 10 -15.64 3.04 5.72
C TYR A 10 -14.45 3.95 6.07
N SER A 11 -13.40 3.41 6.70
CA SER A 11 -12.15 4.15 6.97
C SER A 11 -10.96 3.69 6.09
N PRO A 12 -11.01 3.86 4.75
CA PRO A 12 -9.88 3.50 3.89
C PRO A 12 -8.64 4.36 4.18
N ASP A 13 -8.82 5.61 4.63
CA ASP A 13 -7.74 6.55 5.01
C ASP A 13 -6.87 6.04 6.17
N LEU A 14 -7.35 5.06 6.94
CA LEU A 14 -6.60 4.40 8.00
C LEU A 14 -5.89 3.13 7.50
N ASN A 15 -6.22 2.64 6.31
CA ASN A 15 -5.71 1.38 5.80
C ASN A 15 -4.29 1.54 5.25
N LEU A 16 -3.30 1.24 6.10
CA LEU A 16 -1.88 1.24 5.73
C LEU A 16 -1.55 0.42 4.48
N ILE A 17 -2.38 -0.58 4.14
CA ILE A 17 -2.16 -1.39 2.96
C ILE A 17 -2.27 -0.58 1.67
N GLU A 18 -3.09 0.47 1.62
CA GLU A 18 -3.24 1.33 0.44
C GLU A 18 -1.96 2.11 0.16
N LEU A 19 -1.37 2.68 1.22
CA LEU A 19 -0.09 3.38 1.11
C LEU A 19 1.05 2.40 0.76
N LEU A 20 0.99 1.17 1.25
CA LEU A 20 1.93 0.12 0.87
C LEU A 20 1.80 -0.29 -0.59
N TRP A 21 0.57 -0.45 -1.09
CA TRP A 21 0.31 -0.72 -2.51
C TRP A 21 0.86 0.39 -3.41
N TYR A 22 0.74 1.65 -2.99
CA TYR A 22 1.35 2.77 -3.69
C TYR A 22 2.88 2.61 -3.83
N TYR A 23 3.58 2.31 -2.74
CA TYR A 23 5.03 2.09 -2.78
C TYR A 23 5.42 0.87 -3.63
N LEU A 24 4.67 -0.22 -3.51
CA LEU A 24 4.93 -1.44 -4.27
C LEU A 24 4.76 -1.21 -5.78
N LYS A 25 3.66 -0.59 -6.20
CA LYS A 25 3.41 -0.24 -7.62
C LYS A 25 4.52 0.65 -8.18
N ARG A 26 4.97 1.66 -7.42
CA ARG A 26 6.10 2.52 -7.82
C ARG A 26 7.39 1.74 -7.96
N LYS A 27 7.64 0.78 -7.07
CA LYS A 27 8.84 -0.06 -7.11
C LYS A 27 8.82 -1.02 -8.30
N VAL A 28 7.68 -1.67 -8.57
CA VAL A 28 7.48 -2.52 -9.75
C VAL A 28 7.75 -1.74 -11.03
N ILE A 29 7.13 -0.57 -11.21
CA ILE A 29 7.33 0.29 -12.39
C ILE A 29 8.80 0.71 -12.56
N LYS A 30 9.53 0.91 -11.45
CA LYS A 30 10.93 1.31 -11.48
C LYS A 30 11.85 0.16 -11.90
N LEU A 31 11.53 -1.07 -11.51
CA LEU A 31 12.33 -2.25 -11.83
C LEU A 31 12.00 -2.82 -13.21
N TYR A 32 10.73 -2.77 -13.60
CA TYR A 32 10.21 -3.39 -14.82
C TYR A 32 9.31 -2.38 -15.55
N LEU A 33 9.93 -1.45 -16.29
CA LEU A 33 9.22 -0.39 -16.99
C LEU A 33 8.36 -0.95 -18.13
N GLU A 34 8.80 -2.04 -18.73
CA GLU A 34 8.14 -2.79 -19.80
C GLU A 34 6.75 -3.30 -19.38
N LEU A 35 6.53 -3.59 -18.10
CA LEU A 35 5.22 -4.05 -17.61
C LEU A 35 4.12 -3.00 -17.79
N LYS A 36 4.46 -1.72 -17.99
CA LYS A 36 3.47 -0.68 -18.31
C LYS A 36 2.73 -0.91 -19.63
N ARG A 37 3.33 -1.67 -20.55
CA ARG A 37 2.82 -1.87 -21.92
C ARG A 37 2.16 -3.23 -22.12
N MET A 38 1.99 -4.01 -21.05
CA MET A 38 1.40 -5.35 -21.15
C MET A 38 -0.09 -5.32 -21.50
N GLY A 39 -0.53 -6.32 -22.25
CA GLY A 39 -1.86 -6.43 -22.83
C GLY A 39 -2.88 -7.20 -21.97
N GLY A 40 -2.46 -7.68 -20.80
CA GLY A 40 -3.34 -8.38 -19.85
C GLY A 40 -3.51 -9.87 -20.14
N SER A 41 -2.60 -10.49 -20.89
CA SER A 41 -2.55 -11.94 -21.06
C SER A 41 -2.28 -12.68 -19.73
N LYS A 42 -2.44 -14.01 -19.72
CA LYS A 42 -2.11 -14.81 -18.53
C LYS A 42 -0.61 -14.73 -18.20
N GLU A 43 0.20 -14.69 -19.25
CA GLU A 43 1.66 -14.55 -19.18
C GLU A 43 2.03 -13.19 -18.61
N ASP A 44 1.35 -12.13 -19.05
CA ASP A 44 1.51 -10.77 -18.51
C ASP A 44 1.16 -10.71 -17.02
N LEU A 45 0.04 -11.31 -16.62
CA LEU A 45 -0.36 -11.36 -15.21
C LEU A 45 0.66 -12.11 -14.36
N LYS A 46 1.22 -13.21 -14.89
CA LYS A 46 2.28 -13.95 -14.21
C LYS A 46 3.53 -13.09 -14.05
N ALA A 47 3.96 -12.42 -15.11
CA ALA A 47 5.11 -11.51 -15.08
C ALA A 47 4.90 -10.37 -14.06
N LEU A 48 3.70 -9.79 -14.00
CA LEU A 48 3.35 -8.78 -13.00
C LEU A 48 3.45 -9.32 -11.57
N CYS A 49 2.94 -10.53 -11.32
CA CYS A 49 2.98 -11.14 -10.00
C CYS A 49 4.42 -11.43 -9.56
N ASP A 50 5.26 -11.94 -10.46
CA ASP A 50 6.65 -12.23 -10.15
C ASP A 50 7.45 -10.94 -9.90
N ALA A 51 7.25 -9.92 -10.74
CA ALA A 51 7.81 -8.58 -10.54
C ALA A 51 7.36 -7.93 -9.22
N ALA A 52 6.10 -8.13 -8.81
CA ALA A 52 5.59 -7.64 -7.53
C ALA A 52 6.30 -8.30 -6.34
N LYS A 53 6.59 -9.61 -6.40
CA LYS A 53 7.36 -10.31 -5.35
C LYS A 53 8.79 -9.79 -5.26
N GLU A 54 9.45 -9.59 -6.40
CA GLU A 54 10.81 -9.05 -6.44
C GLU A 54 10.86 -7.60 -5.94
N ALA A 55 9.92 -6.78 -6.37
CA ALA A 55 9.77 -5.41 -5.89
C ALA A 55 9.53 -5.36 -4.38
N TRP A 56 8.70 -6.27 -3.85
CA TRP A 56 8.43 -6.41 -2.42
C TRP A 56 9.71 -6.71 -1.63
N LEU A 57 10.49 -7.69 -2.06
CA LEU A 57 11.78 -8.03 -1.42
C LEU A 57 12.79 -6.88 -1.50
N ALA A 58 12.71 -6.06 -2.54
CA ALA A 58 13.57 -4.90 -2.74
C ALA A 58 13.07 -3.61 -2.05
N LEU A 59 11.93 -3.64 -1.35
CA LEU A 59 11.45 -2.48 -0.59
C LEU A 59 12.33 -2.29 0.65
N PRO A 60 12.88 -1.08 0.87
CA PRO A 60 13.62 -0.81 2.10
C PRO A 60 12.72 -0.90 3.32
N GLN A 61 13.25 -1.42 4.43
CA GLN A 61 12.54 -1.46 5.72
C GLN A 61 12.07 -0.06 6.19
N GLU A 62 12.75 0.99 5.75
CA GLU A 62 12.35 2.38 5.97
C GLU A 62 10.93 2.68 5.47
N VAL A 63 10.47 2.03 4.41
CA VAL A 63 9.09 2.17 3.91
C VAL A 63 8.10 1.71 4.98
N MET A 64 8.33 0.55 5.58
CA MET A 64 7.49 0.00 6.66
C MET A 64 7.51 0.90 7.90
N ARG A 65 8.69 1.44 8.25
CA ARG A 65 8.82 2.39 9.37
C ARG A 65 8.06 3.70 9.10
N LYS A 66 8.14 4.25 7.88
CA LYS A 66 7.37 5.45 7.49
C LYS A 66 5.87 5.20 7.53
N LEU A 67 5.42 4.04 7.04
CA LEU A 67 4.01 3.62 7.11
C LEU A 67 3.53 3.62 8.56
N HIS A 68 4.24 2.90 9.44
CA HIS A 68 3.91 2.83 10.87
C HIS A 68 3.89 4.21 11.54
N ASN A 69 4.90 5.04 11.28
CA ASN A 69 5.00 6.39 11.86
C ASN A 69 3.92 7.35 11.33
N SER A 70 3.33 7.07 10.17
CA SER A 70 2.26 7.90 9.61
C SER A 70 0.89 7.63 10.24
N MET A 71 0.67 6.43 10.83
CA MET A 71 -0.61 6.05 11.43
C MET A 71 -1.14 7.00 12.49
N PRO A 72 -0.36 7.40 13.51
CA PRO A 72 -0.88 8.29 14.53
C PRO A 72 -1.35 9.63 13.93
N LYS A 73 -0.73 10.08 12.83
CA LYS A 73 -1.11 11.31 12.14
C LYS A 73 -2.41 11.15 11.35
N GLN A 74 -2.61 10.01 10.68
CA GLN A 74 -3.84 9.68 9.95
C GLN A 74 -5.02 9.55 10.92
N ILE A 75 -4.85 8.79 12.01
CA ILE A 75 -5.86 8.65 13.08
C ILE A 75 -6.26 10.01 13.65
N ARG A 76 -5.28 10.87 13.99
CA ARG A 76 -5.57 12.23 14.47
C ARG A 76 -6.31 13.07 13.43
N ALA A 77 -6.02 12.90 12.14
CA ALA A 77 -6.71 13.62 11.08
C ALA A 77 -8.18 13.19 10.98
N VAL A 78 -8.47 11.89 11.06
CA VAL A 78 -9.84 11.36 11.06
C VAL A 78 -10.62 11.81 12.30
N ILE A 79 -9.98 11.78 13.48
CA ILE A 79 -10.59 12.30 14.73
C ILE A 79 -10.93 13.79 14.57
N LYS A 80 -9.99 14.60 14.05
CA LYS A 80 -10.22 16.04 13.82
C LYS A 80 -11.33 16.28 12.79
N ALA A 81 -11.42 15.43 11.78
CA ALA A 81 -12.48 15.44 10.79
C ALA A 81 -13.82 14.89 11.33
N LYS A 82 -13.92 14.49 12.61
CA LYS A 82 -15.11 13.85 13.19
C LYS A 82 -15.60 12.64 12.39
N GLY A 83 -14.66 11.85 11.85
CA GLY A 83 -14.96 10.67 11.04
C GLY A 83 -15.21 10.96 9.55
N TRP A 84 -15.14 12.21 9.10
CA TRP A 84 -15.21 12.55 7.68
C TRP A 84 -13.88 12.31 6.95
N GLN A 85 -13.94 12.29 5.61
CA GLN A 85 -12.80 12.04 4.73
C GLN A 85 -11.62 12.97 5.01
N THR A 86 -10.42 12.42 4.92
CA THR A 86 -9.18 13.15 5.08
C THR A 86 -8.38 13.14 3.77
N LYS A 87 -7.30 13.91 3.72
CA LYS A 87 -6.41 13.97 2.54
C LYS A 87 -5.46 12.77 2.41
N TYR A 88 -5.58 11.78 3.30
CA TYR A 88 -4.66 10.67 3.44
C TYR A 88 -5.19 9.43 2.76
#